data_AF-K9YB83-F1
#
_entry.id   AF-K9YB83-F1
#
_cell.length_a   1.000
_cell.length_b   1.000
_cell.length_c   1.000
_cell.angle_alpha   90.00
_cell.angle_beta   90.00
_cell.angle_gamma   90.00
#
_symmetry.space_group_name_H-M   'P 1'
#
loop_
_entity.id
_entity.type
_entity.pdbx_description
1 polymer ?
#
loop_
_entity_poly.entity_id
_entity_poly.type
_entity_poly.pdbx_seq_one_letter_code
_entity_poly.pdbx_strand_id
1 'polypeptide(L)' 'MSEEIDFPDNQEVLEEVFDLVKKRRIEKRRSEIAENGRKTLEAMEKGTAKRGYVQEIKSYLLDR' A
#
# COMPACT_ATOMS: atom_id res chain seq x y z
N MET A 1 17.21 -28.61 -11.90
CA MET A 1 15.97 -29.19 -11.38
C MET A 1 15.11 -28.03 -10.94
N SER A 2 14.03 -27.75 -11.67
CA SER A 2 13.05 -26.74 -11.24
C SER A 2 12.13 -27.44 -10.25
N GLU A 3 12.00 -26.92 -9.03
CA GLU A 3 10.96 -27.37 -8.10
C GLU A 3 9.60 -27.08 -8.75
N GLU A 4 8.87 -28.15 -9.05
CA GLU A 4 7.48 -28.06 -9.46
C GLU A 4 6.69 -27.67 -8.22
N ILE A 5 6.16 -26.45 -8.21
CA ILE A 5 5.30 -25.97 -7.12
C ILE A 5 3.99 -26.74 -7.26
N ASP A 6 3.80 -27.73 -6.39
CA ASP A 6 2.55 -28.49 -6.29
C ASP A 6 1.46 -27.56 -5.74
N PHE A 7 0.52 -27.18 -6.59
CA PHE A 7 -0.63 -26.38 -6.18
C PHE A 7 -1.69 -27.32 -5.62
N PRO A 8 -2.22 -27.06 -4.41
CA PRO A 8 -3.24 -27.93 -3.85
C PRO A 8 -4.48 -27.95 -4.74
N ASP A 9 -4.90 -29.14 -5.18
CA ASP A 9 -6.14 -29.36 -5.95
C ASP A 9 -7.42 -29.03 -5.15
N ASN A 10 -7.28 -28.76 -3.84
CA ASN A 10 -8.39 -28.38 -2.98
C ASN A 10 -8.73 -26.89 -3.15
N GLN A 11 -9.87 -26.62 -3.79
CA GLN A 11 -10.42 -25.28 -3.99
C GLN A 11 -10.56 -24.48 -2.68
N GLU A 12 -10.89 -25.12 -1.56
CA GLU A 12 -11.03 -24.47 -0.25
C GLU A 12 -9.69 -23.87 0.24
N VAL A 13 -8.59 -24.59 0.02
CA VAL A 13 -7.24 -24.14 0.40
C VAL A 13 -6.81 -22.96 -0.47
N LEU A 14 -7.12 -22.99 -1.76
CA LEU A 14 -6.82 -21.88 -2.67
C LEU A 14 -7.59 -20.62 -2.26
N GLU A 15 -8.88 -20.75 -1.95
CA GLU A 15 -9.71 -19.63 -1.47
C GLU A 15 -9.15 -19.02 -0.18
N GLU A 16 -8.74 -19.85 0.78
CA GLU A 16 -8.10 -19.38 2.02
C GLU A 16 -6.81 -18.61 1.74
N VAL A 17 -5.94 -19.14 0.87
CA VAL A 17 -4.68 -18.47 0.49
C VAL A 17 -4.96 -17.12 -0.19
N PHE A 18 -5.94 -17.05 -1.08
CA PHE A 18 -6.33 -15.79 -1.72
C PHE A 18 -6.81 -14.75 -0.69
N ASP A 19 -7.62 -15.18 0.27
CA ASP A 19 -8.10 -14.31 1.34
C ASP A 19 -6.97 -13.82 2.24
N LEU A 20 -6.01 -14.68 2.57
CA LEU A 20 -4.82 -14.29 3.33
C LEU A 20 -3.98 -13.26 2.57
N VAL A 21 -3.76 -13.46 1.27
CA VAL A 21 -3.03 -12.49 0.42
C VAL A 21 -3.77 -11.16 0.36
N LYS A 22 -5.10 -11.18 0.19
CA LYS A 22 -5.94 -9.99 0.19
C LYS A 22 -5.84 -9.23 1.51
N LYS A 23 -5.96 -9.93 2.65
CA LYS A 23 -5.82 -9.37 4.00
C LYS A 23 -4.45 -8.72 4.18
N ARG A 24 -3.37 -9.40 3.79
CA ARG A 24 -2.00 -8.85 3.86
C ARG A 24 -1.81 -7.60 3.02
N ARG A 25 -2.38 -7.54 1.81
CA ARG A 25 -2.34 -6.34 0.95
C ARG A 25 -3.08 -5.16 1.57
N ILE A 26 -4.26 -5.41 2.15
CA ILE A 26 -5.03 -4.39 2.85
C ILE A 26 -4.24 -3.84 4.04
N GLU A 27 -3.65 -4.73 4.84
CA GLU A 27 -2.89 -4.31 6.02
C GLU A 27 -1.65 -3.49 5.64
N LYS A 28 -0.89 -3.96 4.64
CA LYS A 28 0.23 -3.19 4.08
C LYS A 28 -0.22 -1.79 3.63
N ARG A 29 -1.35 -1.70 2.93
CA ARG A 29 -1.87 -0.42 2.45
C ARG A 29 -2.29 0.50 3.60
N ARG A 30 -2.86 -0.05 4.68
CA ARG A 30 -3.21 0.71 5.88
C ARG A 30 -1.97 1.28 6.57
N SER A 31 -0.91 0.48 6.71
CA SER A 31 0.36 0.95 7.27
C SER A 31 0.99 2.05 6.42
N GLU A 32 0.98 1.92 5.09
CA GLU A 32 1.46 2.98 4.18
C GLU A 32 0.66 4.29 4.34
N ILE A 33 -0.67 4.21 4.46
CA ILE A 33 -1.52 5.39 4.67
C ILE A 33 -1.21 6.05 6.02
N ALA A 34 -1.07 5.26 7.09
CA ALA A 34 -0.75 5.78 8.41
C ALA A 34 0.59 6.51 8.42
N GLU A 35 1.63 5.92 7.80
CA GLU A 35 2.95 6.55 7.71
C GLU A 35 2.93 7.82 6.84
N ASN A 36 2.22 7.81 5.72
CA ASN A 36 2.05 9.01 4.90
C ASN A 36 1.30 10.12 5.64
N GLY A 37 0.27 9.76 6.43
CA GLY A 37 -0.44 10.69 7.31
C GLY A 37 0.49 11.31 8.35
N ARG A 38 1.28 10.48 9.05
CA ARG A 38 2.27 10.93 10.03
C ARG A 38 3.27 11.92 9.43
N LYS A 39 3.85 11.59 8.27
CA LYS A 39 4.78 12.50 7.55
C LYS A 39 4.14 13.81 7.15
N THR A 40 2.87 13.76 6.72
CA THR A 40 2.12 14.96 6.34
C THR A 40 1.89 15.87 7.53
N LEU A 41 1.46 15.30 8.67
CA LEU A 41 1.27 16.05 9.92
C LEU A 41 2.59 16.67 10.40
N GLU A 42 3.68 15.90 10.39
CA GLU A 42 5.01 16.39 10.75
C GLU A 42 5.47 17.54 9.85
N ALA A 43 5.24 17.45 8.53
CA ALA A 43 5.54 18.54 7.59
C ALA A 43 4.66 19.78 7.85
N MET A 44 3.39 19.57 8.26
CA MET A 44 2.49 20.66 8.62
C MET A 44 2.98 21.39 9.87
N GLU A 45 3.36 20.66 10.93
CA GLU A 45 3.90 21.22 12.17
C GLU A 45 5.19 22.01 11.92
N LYS A 46 6.06 21.51 11.04
CA LYS A 46 7.31 22.20 10.65
C LYS A 46 7.10 23.35 9.67
N GLY A 47 5.86 23.60 9.21
CA GLY A 47 5.58 24.61 8.19
C GLY A 47 6.15 24.31 6.79
N THR A 48 6.54 23.07 6.53
CA THR A 48 7.14 22.61 5.27
C THR A 48 6.19 21.79 4.40
N ALA A 49 4.94 21.61 4.84
CA ALA A 49 3.92 20.92 4.06
C ALA A 49 3.64 21.64 2.74
N LYS A 50 3.69 20.89 1.63
CA LYS A 50 3.31 21.40 0.31
C LYS A 50 1.81 21.70 0.31
N ARG A 51 1.45 22.94 -0.04
CA ARG A 51 0.06 23.41 -0.23
C ARG A 51 -0.06 24.00 -1.63
N GLY A 52 -1.26 23.94 -2.21
CA GLY A 52 -1.52 24.39 -3.57
C GLY A 52 -2.83 23.80 -4.12
N TYR A 53 -3.11 24.07 -5.38
CA TYR A 53 -4.25 23.47 -6.08
C TYR A 53 -4.04 21.97 -6.28
N VAL A 54 -5.16 21.25 -6.46
CA VAL A 54 -5.15 19.78 -6.64
C VAL A 54 -4.21 19.34 -7.75
N GLN A 55 -4.14 20.07 -8.87
CA GLN A 55 -3.26 19.74 -9.99
C GLN A 55 -1.77 19.87 -9.63
N GLU A 56 -1.40 20.89 -8.86
CA GLU A 56 -0.01 21.12 -8.43
C GLU A 56 0.45 20.06 -7.43
N ILE A 57 -0.43 19.69 -6.49
CA ILE A 57 -0.16 18.60 -5.53
C ILE A 57 -0.07 17.26 -6.26
N LYS A 58 -0.94 17.02 -7.25
CA LYS A 58 -0.91 15.81 -8.06
C LYS A 58 0.40 15.69 -8.86
N SER A 59 0.83 16.76 -9.52
CA SER A 59 2.12 16.81 -10.22
C SER A 59 3.26 16.48 -9.26
N TYR A 60 3.33 17.19 -8.13
CA TYR A 60 4.35 16.97 -7.10
C TYR A 60 4.42 15.51 -6.58
N LEU A 61 3.28 14.82 -6.47
CA LEU A 61 3.22 13.43 -6.01
C LEU A 61 3.55 12.41 -7.10
N LEU A 62 3.32 12.73 -8.37
CA LEU A 62 3.45 11.82 -9.51
C LEU A 62 4.72 12.04 -10.35
N ASP A 63 5.38 13.19 -10.24
CA ASP A 63 6.60 13.54 -10.96
C ASP A 63 7.87 12.92 -10.34
N ARG A 64 7.79 11.67 -9.86
CA ARG A 64 8.91 10.95 -9.22
C ARG A 64 9.56 9.92 -10.14
#